data_AF-A0A497VAD3-F1
#
_entry.id   AF-A0A497VAD3-F1
#
_cell.length_a   1.000
_cell.length_b   1.000
_cell.length_c   1.000
_cell.angle_alpha   90.00
_cell.angle_beta   90.00
_cell.angle_gamma   90.00
#
_symmetry.space_group_name_H-M   'P 1'
#
loop_
_entity.id
_entity.type
_entity.pdbx_description
1 polymer ?
#
loop_
_entity_poly.entity_id
_entity_poly.type
_entity_poly.pdbx_seq_one_letter_code
_entity_poly.pdbx_strand_id
1 'polypeptide(L)'
;MKTKQLYLTTLLVITSYTVKAQIGNTIYGVEAGDHIINGSHNTYIGSNSGGINYNSNNNVFIGDSSGYESENGSNNTYLGYYSGLNSQGSNNIFLGNKAGMNELASNKLYIQKVNLLLKK
;
A
#
# COMPACT_ATOMS: atom_id res chain seq x y z
N MET A 1 -8.22 5.62 47.46
CA MET A 1 -8.93 6.23 46.31
C MET A 1 -7.99 6.92 45.32
N LYS A 2 -7.00 7.72 45.77
CA LYS A 2 -6.07 8.46 44.89
C LYS A 2 -5.23 7.58 43.93
N THR A 3 -4.79 6.40 44.35
CA THR A 3 -3.98 5.47 43.53
C THR A 3 -4.76 4.79 42.40
N LYS A 4 -6.02 4.43 42.62
CA LYS A 4 -6.90 3.91 41.55
C LYS A 4 -7.25 4.98 40.52
N GLN A 5 -7.44 6.22 40.98
CA GLN A 5 -7.70 7.36 40.12
C GLN A 5 -6.45 7.73 39.29
N LEU A 6 -5.25 7.70 39.90
CA LEU A 6 -3.98 7.91 39.20
C LEU A 6 -3.73 6.84 38.11
N TYR A 7 -3.99 5.57 38.41
CA TYR A 7 -3.88 4.46 37.46
C TYR A 7 -4.87 4.60 36.30
N LEU A 8 -6.10 5.02 36.59
CA LEU A 8 -7.12 5.24 35.58
C LEU A 8 -6.77 6.43 34.68
N THR A 9 -6.23 7.52 35.24
CA THR A 9 -5.81 8.69 34.45
C THR A 9 -4.59 8.40 33.60
N THR A 10 -3.60 7.64 34.10
CA THR A 10 -2.44 7.26 33.28
C THR A 10 -2.84 6.27 32.19
N LEU A 11 -3.74 5.33 32.47
CA LEU A 11 -4.29 4.42 31.46
C LEU A 11 -5.04 5.19 30.36
N LEU A 12 -5.89 6.15 30.73
CA LEU A 12 -6.60 7.02 29.78
C LEU A 12 -5.65 7.85 28.91
N VAL A 13 -4.59 8.44 29.50
CA VAL A 13 -3.56 9.22 28.78
C VAL A 13 -2.76 8.34 27.81
N ILE A 14 -2.42 7.11 28.19
CA ILE A 14 -1.72 6.17 27.31
C ILE A 14 -2.63 5.73 26.15
N THR A 15 -3.90 5.42 26.42
CA THR A 15 -4.85 5.00 25.37
C THR A 15 -5.22 6.12 24.39
N SER A 16 -5.09 7.39 24.79
CA SER A 16 -5.37 8.55 23.93
C SER A 16 -4.17 8.96 23.06
N TYR A 17 -2.97 8.41 23.31
CA TYR A 17 -1.76 8.80 22.57
C TYR A 17 -1.50 7.98 21.30
N THR A 18 -2.20 6.86 21.05
CA THR A 18 -1.89 5.99 19.90
C THR A 18 -3.11 5.25 19.36
N VAL A 19 -3.92 5.95 18.56
CA VAL A 19 -4.65 5.34 17.42
C VAL A 19 -4.69 6.40 16.32
N LYS A 20 -3.67 6.45 15.44
CA LYS A 20 -3.90 7.06 14.13
C LYS A 20 -4.83 6.09 13.41
N ALA A 21 -6.12 6.38 13.41
CA ALA A 21 -7.06 5.62 12.61
C ALA A 21 -6.58 5.69 11.16
N GLN A 22 -6.46 4.53 10.52
CA GLN A 22 -6.34 4.43 9.07
C GLN A 22 -7.61 5.07 8.47
N ILE A 23 -7.50 6.22 7.78
CA ILE A 23 -8.67 6.90 7.21
C ILE A 23 -8.72 6.62 5.71
N GLY A 24 -9.88 6.17 5.23
CA GLY A 24 -10.21 6.16 3.80
C GLY A 24 -9.57 5.04 2.97
N ASN A 25 -9.17 3.92 3.58
CA ASN A 25 -8.65 2.77 2.83
C ASN A 25 -9.78 1.86 2.33
N THR A 26 -9.67 1.33 1.12
CA THR A 26 -10.50 0.25 0.57
C THR A 26 -9.63 -0.98 0.39
N ILE A 27 -9.92 -2.07 1.11
CA ILE A 27 -9.07 -3.27 1.15
C ILE A 27 -9.92 -4.52 0.89
N TYR A 28 -9.53 -5.32 -0.09
CA TYR A 28 -10.22 -6.56 -0.45
C TYR A 28 -9.24 -7.65 -0.94
N GLY A 29 -9.24 -8.81 -0.30
CA GLY A 29 -8.36 -9.94 -0.62
C GLY A 29 -7.73 -10.55 0.63
N VAL A 30 -7.18 -11.75 0.50
CA VAL A 30 -6.44 -12.40 1.60
C VAL A 30 -5.13 -11.64 1.82
N GLU A 31 -4.83 -11.22 3.05
CA GLU A 31 -3.58 -10.51 3.41
C GLU A 31 -3.37 -9.16 2.67
N ALA A 32 -4.41 -8.63 2.03
CA ALA A 32 -4.35 -7.30 1.44
C ALA A 32 -4.19 -6.25 2.55
N GLY A 33 -3.18 -5.39 2.45
CA GLY A 33 -2.92 -4.34 3.43
C GLY A 33 -2.57 -4.81 4.86
N ASP A 34 -2.08 -6.05 5.03
CA ASP A 34 -1.86 -6.69 6.34
C ASP A 34 -0.94 -5.87 7.29
N HIS A 35 0.00 -5.08 6.77
CA HIS A 35 0.93 -4.26 7.57
C HIS A 35 0.77 -2.74 7.37
N ILE A 36 -0.44 -2.24 7.10
CA ILE A 36 -0.67 -0.78 7.10
C ILE A 36 -0.60 -0.23 8.53
N ILE A 37 0.49 0.48 8.87
CA ILE A 37 0.65 1.09 10.21
C ILE A 37 0.10 2.53 10.23
N ASN A 38 0.53 3.40 9.31
CA ASN A 38 0.15 4.83 9.27
C ASN A 38 -0.46 5.29 7.93
N GLY A 39 -0.70 4.36 6.99
CA GLY A 39 -1.17 4.68 5.64
C GLY A 39 -2.65 5.03 5.53
N SER A 40 -2.98 6.05 4.73
CA SER A 40 -4.34 6.55 4.48
C SER A 40 -4.62 6.69 2.97
N HIS A 41 -5.91 6.62 2.61
CA HIS A 41 -6.42 6.80 1.25
C HIS A 41 -5.87 5.80 0.21
N ASN A 42 -5.67 4.55 0.61
CA ASN A 42 -5.19 3.48 -0.27
C ASN A 42 -6.33 2.59 -0.77
N THR A 43 -6.24 2.09 -2.00
CA THR A 43 -7.13 1.07 -2.55
C THR A 43 -6.33 -0.18 -2.90
N TYR A 44 -6.52 -1.26 -2.15
CA TYR A 44 -5.82 -2.54 -2.33
C TYR A 44 -6.83 -3.65 -2.65
N ILE A 45 -6.69 -4.27 -3.82
CA ILE A 45 -7.60 -5.32 -4.29
C ILE A 45 -6.79 -6.50 -4.85
N GLY A 46 -6.85 -7.65 -4.20
CA GLY A 46 -6.11 -8.86 -4.57
C GLY A 46 -5.34 -9.44 -3.38
N SER A 47 -5.08 -10.75 -3.41
CA SER A 47 -4.31 -11.38 -2.33
C SER A 47 -2.92 -10.76 -2.23
N ASN A 48 -2.43 -10.47 -1.02
CA ASN A 48 -1.14 -9.81 -0.78
C ASN A 48 -0.97 -8.42 -1.43
N SER A 49 -2.05 -7.78 -1.89
CA SER A 49 -1.93 -6.42 -2.43
C SER A 49 -1.59 -5.44 -1.29
N GLY A 50 -0.48 -4.71 -1.44
CA GLY A 50 -0.05 -3.70 -0.46
C GLY A 50 0.39 -4.26 0.91
N GLY A 51 0.80 -5.53 0.98
CA GLY A 51 1.03 -6.26 2.25
C GLY A 51 2.06 -5.67 3.22
N ILE A 52 3.13 -5.01 2.75
CA ILE A 52 4.21 -4.42 3.56
C ILE A 52 4.30 -2.91 3.25
N ASN A 53 3.36 -2.12 3.74
CA ASN A 53 3.29 -0.66 3.51
C ASN A 53 3.17 0.11 4.83
N TYR A 54 4.31 0.43 5.46
CA TYR A 54 4.31 1.01 6.81
C TYR A 54 3.74 2.43 6.87
N ASN A 55 4.05 3.28 5.89
CA ASN A 55 3.72 4.72 5.89
C ASN A 55 3.17 5.25 4.55
N SER A 56 2.71 4.36 3.67
CA SER A 56 2.35 4.72 2.30
C SER A 56 0.94 5.28 2.19
N ASN A 57 0.78 6.33 1.37
CA ASN A 57 -0.51 7.03 1.20
C ASN A 57 -0.87 7.17 -0.28
N ASN A 58 -2.17 7.26 -0.54
CA ASN A 58 -2.73 7.56 -1.87
C ASN A 58 -2.32 6.55 -2.95
N ASN A 59 -2.21 5.27 -2.60
CA ASN A 59 -1.83 4.22 -3.53
C ASN A 59 -3.05 3.43 -4.03
N VAL A 60 -3.05 3.06 -5.30
CA VAL A 60 -4.04 2.14 -5.89
C VAL A 60 -3.32 0.91 -6.40
N PHE A 61 -3.44 -0.21 -5.67
CA PHE A 61 -2.84 -1.49 -6.03
C PHE A 61 -3.95 -2.51 -6.29
N ILE A 62 -4.00 -3.04 -7.51
CA ILE A 62 -5.03 -3.98 -7.93
C ILE A 62 -4.37 -5.14 -8.67
N GLY A 63 -4.45 -6.34 -8.09
CA GLY A 63 -3.83 -7.56 -8.58
C GLY A 63 -3.19 -8.34 -7.45
N ASP A 64 -3.06 -9.66 -7.62
CA ASP A 64 -2.36 -10.49 -6.65
C ASP A 64 -0.89 -10.03 -6.52
N SER A 65 -0.50 -9.80 -5.27
CA SER A 65 0.81 -9.34 -4.82
C SER A 65 1.27 -8.02 -5.45
N SER A 66 0.33 -7.18 -5.91
CA SER A 66 0.65 -5.84 -6.40
C SER A 66 1.12 -4.96 -5.25
N GLY A 67 2.33 -4.39 -5.37
CA GLY A 67 2.92 -3.53 -4.34
C GLY A 67 3.16 -4.19 -2.97
N TYR A 68 3.29 -5.52 -2.91
CA TYR A 68 3.42 -6.26 -1.64
C TYR A 68 4.63 -5.80 -0.82
N GLU A 69 5.81 -5.65 -1.41
CA GLU A 69 7.05 -5.19 -0.74
C GLU A 69 7.33 -3.69 -0.96
N SER A 70 6.30 -2.88 -1.24
CA SER A 70 6.46 -1.45 -1.46
C SER A 70 6.48 -0.70 -0.12
N GLU A 71 7.64 -0.61 0.54
CA GLU A 71 7.69 -0.22 1.96
C GLU A 71 7.29 1.25 2.21
N ASN A 72 7.57 2.16 1.25
CA ASN A 72 7.46 3.61 1.48
C ASN A 72 6.96 4.44 0.28
N GLY A 73 6.59 3.82 -0.86
CA GLY A 73 6.17 4.54 -2.05
C GLY A 73 4.76 5.14 -1.92
N SER A 74 4.58 6.44 -2.18
CA SER A 74 3.25 7.09 -2.16
C SER A 74 2.83 7.57 -3.55
N ASN A 75 1.52 7.77 -3.73
CA ASN A 75 0.91 8.25 -4.97
C ASN A 75 1.18 7.32 -6.17
N ASN A 76 1.21 6.01 -5.95
CA ASN A 76 1.46 5.02 -6.98
C ASN A 76 0.16 4.38 -7.47
N THR A 77 0.09 4.04 -8.77
CA THR A 77 -1.00 3.26 -9.36
C THR A 77 -0.44 2.00 -9.99
N TYR A 78 -0.65 0.85 -9.35
CA TYR A 78 -0.21 -0.46 -9.82
C TYR A 78 -1.43 -1.33 -10.14
N LEU A 79 -1.51 -1.81 -11.37
CA LEU A 79 -2.61 -2.64 -11.85
C LEU A 79 -2.06 -3.87 -12.56
N GLY A 80 -2.09 -5.04 -11.92
CA GLY A 80 -1.66 -6.31 -12.50
C GLY A 80 -1.06 -7.28 -11.49
N TYR A 81 -0.95 -8.56 -11.89
CA TYR A 81 -0.24 -9.57 -11.12
C TYR A 81 1.24 -9.19 -10.96
N TYR A 82 1.73 -9.08 -9.72
CA TYR A 82 3.09 -8.63 -9.38
C TYR A 82 3.49 -7.24 -9.93
N SER A 83 2.55 -6.36 -10.26
CA SER A 83 2.91 -4.99 -10.62
C SER A 83 3.50 -4.26 -9.40
N GLY A 84 4.68 -3.68 -9.57
CA GLY A 84 5.36 -2.92 -8.52
C GLY A 84 5.69 -3.72 -7.25
N LEU A 85 5.78 -5.06 -7.33
CA LEU A 85 5.99 -5.96 -6.18
C LEU A 85 7.07 -5.43 -5.20
N ASN A 86 8.25 -5.09 -5.71
CA ASN A 86 9.40 -4.63 -4.93
C ASN A 86 9.67 -3.13 -5.10
N SER A 87 8.69 -2.36 -5.58
CA SER A 87 8.92 -0.97 -5.95
C SER A 87 9.00 -0.06 -4.72
N GLN A 88 10.02 0.79 -4.65
CA GLN A 88 10.22 1.72 -3.52
C GLN A 88 9.95 3.18 -3.90
N GLY A 89 9.75 3.46 -5.18
CA GLY A 89 9.53 4.81 -5.68
C GLY A 89 8.12 5.34 -5.41
N SER A 90 7.96 6.66 -5.57
CA SER A 90 6.68 7.36 -5.51
C SER A 90 6.28 7.90 -6.88
N ASN A 91 5.01 8.25 -7.04
CA ASN A 91 4.45 8.82 -8.27
C ASN A 91 4.66 7.92 -9.51
N ASN A 92 4.60 6.60 -9.33
CA ASN A 92 4.75 5.61 -10.39
C ASN A 92 3.39 5.10 -10.88
N ILE A 93 3.30 4.81 -12.18
CA ILE A 93 2.15 4.16 -12.80
C ILE A 93 2.63 2.88 -13.49
N PHE A 94 2.24 1.72 -12.98
CA PHE A 94 2.60 0.41 -13.53
C PHE A 94 1.35 -0.37 -13.90
N LEU A 95 1.17 -0.64 -15.19
CA LEU A 95 -0.02 -1.29 -15.73
C LEU A 95 0.37 -2.59 -16.44
N GLY A 96 -0.08 -3.74 -15.94
CA GLY A 96 0.07 -5.06 -16.52
C GLY A 96 0.91 -6.03 -15.67
N ASN A 97 0.97 -7.29 -16.12
CA ASN A 97 1.68 -8.37 -15.44
C ASN A 97 3.17 -8.02 -15.26
N LYS A 98 3.63 -8.02 -14.00
CA LYS A 98 5.01 -7.72 -13.59
C LYS A 98 5.53 -6.35 -14.05
N ALA A 99 4.65 -5.41 -14.40
CA ALA A 99 5.06 -4.05 -14.73
C ALA A 99 5.76 -3.41 -13.52
N GLY A 100 6.99 -2.93 -13.70
CA GLY A 100 7.74 -2.25 -12.64
C GLY A 100 8.05 -3.11 -11.41
N MET A 101 8.01 -4.44 -11.54
CA MET A 101 8.19 -5.38 -10.43
C MET A 101 9.42 -5.08 -9.55
N ASN A 102 10.52 -4.61 -10.13
CA ASN A 102 11.77 -4.26 -9.43
C ASN A 102 12.18 -2.79 -9.63
N GLU A 103 11.25 -1.91 -10.00
CA GLU A 103 11.57 -0.50 -10.25
C GLU A 103 11.65 0.26 -8.92
N LEU A 104 12.83 0.82 -8.62
CA LEU A 104 13.09 1.49 -7.35
C LEU A 104 12.96 3.02 -7.45
N ALA A 105 12.99 3.59 -8.65
CA ALA A 105 12.92 5.03 -8.85
C ALA A 105 11.48 5.56 -8.84
N SER A 106 11.36 6.86 -8.65
CA SER A 106 10.09 7.61 -8.71
C SER A 106 9.81 8.16 -10.11
N ASN A 107 8.57 8.56 -10.37
CA ASN A 107 8.11 9.21 -11.60
C ASN A 107 8.29 8.35 -12.87
N LYS A 108 7.91 7.07 -12.80
CA LYS A 108 7.99 6.11 -13.90
C LYS A 108 6.59 5.73 -14.40
N LEU A 109 6.46 5.53 -15.70
CA LEU A 109 5.27 4.98 -16.35
C LEU A 109 5.66 3.71 -17.11
N TYR A 110 5.25 2.54 -16.62
CA TYR A 110 5.41 1.26 -17.32
C TYR A 110 4.06 0.65 -17.66
N ILE A 111 3.93 0.24 -18.92
CA ILE A 111 2.76 -0.48 -19.41
C ILE A 111 3.29 -1.77 -20.04
N GLN A 112 2.75 -2.92 -19.62
CA GLN A 112 3.10 -4.21 -20.19
C GLN A 112 2.91 -4.16 -21.70
N LYS A 113 3.97 -4.50 -22.44
CA LYS A 113 3.96 -4.48 -23.89
C LYS A 113 2.91 -5.48 -24.41
N VAL A 114 1.86 -4.96 -25.04
CA VAL A 114 0.97 -5.76 -25.88
C VAL A 114 1.63 -5.84 -27.25
N ASN A 115 1.90 -7.05 -27.72
CA ASN A 115 2.34 -7.23 -29.10
C ASN A 115 1.20 -6.81 -30.03
N LEU A 116 1.23 -5.58 -30.54
CA LEU A 116 0.43 -5.23 -31.70
C LEU A 116 1.04 -5.98 -32.89
N LEU A 117 0.38 -7.07 -33.29
CA LEU A 117 0.56 -7.64 -34.61
C LEU A 117 0.04 -6.61 -35.62
N LEU A 118 0.88 -5.65 -36.00
CA LEU A 118 0.65 -4.86 -37.20
C LEU A 118 0.75 -5.82 -38.39
N LYS A 119 -0.39 -6.39 -38.79
CA LYS A 119 -0.51 -7.04 -40.09
C LYS A 119 -0.26 -5.95 -41.13
N LYS A 120 0.89 -6.05 -41.79
CA LYS A 120 1.24 -5.24 -42.97
C LYS A 120 0.26 -5.51 -44.10
#